data_AF-A0A9E2ZZA8-F1
#
_entry.id   AF-A0A9E2ZZA8-F1
#
_cell.length_a   1.000
_cell.length_b   1.000
_cell.length_c   1.000
_cell.angle_alpha   90.00
_cell.angle_beta   90.00
_cell.angle_gamma   90.00
#
_symmetry.space_group_name_H-M   'P 1'
#
loop_
_entity.id
_entity.type
_entity.pdbx_description
1 polymer ?
#
loop_
_entity_poly.entity_id
_entity_poly.type
_entity_poly.pdbx_seq_one_letter_code
_entity_poly.pdbx_strand_id
1 'polypeptide(L)'
;MRFHLLARRIVVLPALGLALGAVLAGCSSSSSSSAAAPTSSPASSPSSPASAPASASTGTSGAAAAQVKANWETFFNGSTPVAKRVALLQNGQAFAAVISAQAGSSLAKSVSAKVTSVTVHSPTAATVKYDIVSGSSTLLPNQTGQAVNQGGTWKVGDASFCGLLKLQGTAPSACSSS
;
A
#
# COMPACT_ATOMS: atom_id res chain seq x y z
N MET A 1 38.87 -24.24 -1.36
CA MET A 1 39.10 -24.91 -0.06
C MET A 1 37.74 -25.29 0.51
N ARG A 2 37.54 -26.58 0.80
CA ARG A 2 36.30 -27.15 1.35
C ARG A 2 36.42 -27.18 2.87
N PHE A 3 35.56 -26.47 3.59
CA PHE A 3 35.45 -26.62 5.03
C PHE A 3 34.18 -27.40 5.36
N HIS A 4 34.36 -28.70 5.57
CA HIS A 4 33.47 -29.51 6.37
C HIS A 4 34.09 -29.64 7.76
N LEU A 5 33.40 -29.10 8.78
CA LEU A 5 33.51 -29.54 10.17
C LEU A 5 32.14 -29.28 10.78
N LEU A 6 31.28 -30.29 10.78
CA LEU A 6 31.15 -31.33 11.80
C LEU A 6 30.10 -30.93 12.84
N ALA A 7 28.96 -31.62 12.71
CA ALA A 7 27.86 -31.70 13.63
C ALA A 7 28.26 -31.98 15.09
N ARG A 8 27.51 -31.38 16.02
CA ARG A 8 27.18 -31.95 17.35
C ARG A 8 25.95 -31.20 17.88
N ARG A 9 24.74 -31.71 17.65
CA ARG A 9 23.93 -32.62 18.49
C ARG A 9 23.39 -32.04 19.81
N ILE A 10 22.07 -31.78 19.78
CA ILE A 10 20.99 -32.24 20.70
C ILE A 10 20.85 -31.57 22.08
N VAL A 11 19.60 -31.16 22.44
CA VAL A 11 18.74 -31.43 23.64
C VAL A 11 17.58 -30.40 23.62
N VAL A 12 16.38 -30.62 23.05
CA VAL A 12 15.07 -31.20 23.57
C VAL A 12 14.70 -30.77 25.01
N LEU A 13 13.58 -30.05 25.31
CA LEU A 13 12.19 -30.53 25.55
C LEU A 13 11.22 -29.35 25.96
N PRO A 14 9.89 -29.58 26.10
CA PRO A 14 8.75 -28.71 25.75
C PRO A 14 7.91 -28.17 26.94
N ALA A 15 6.86 -27.38 26.63
CA ALA A 15 5.54 -27.26 27.29
C ALA A 15 4.92 -25.88 26.93
N LEU A 16 3.63 -25.56 26.96
CA LEU A 16 2.30 -26.20 26.93
C LEU A 16 1.31 -25.02 27.14
N GLY A 17 0.18 -24.94 26.44
CA GLY A 17 -0.95 -24.04 26.77
C GLY A 17 -1.84 -23.78 25.54
N LEU A 18 -2.97 -24.48 25.37
CA LEU A 18 -4.34 -24.14 25.83
C LEU A 18 -4.80 -22.72 25.45
N ALA A 19 -6.01 -22.41 24.97
CA ALA A 19 -7.18 -23.13 24.44
C ALA A 19 -8.22 -22.05 23.99
N LEU A 20 -9.16 -22.45 23.12
CA LEU A 20 -10.58 -22.06 23.07
C LEU A 20 -11.10 -20.68 22.56
N GLY A 21 -12.05 -20.77 21.61
CA GLY A 21 -13.25 -19.92 21.47
C GLY A 21 -13.23 -18.90 20.32
N ALA A 22 -14.30 -18.57 19.60
CA ALA A 22 -15.66 -19.11 19.44
C ALA A 22 -16.25 -18.49 18.15
N VAL A 23 -17.19 -19.21 17.54
CA VAL A 23 -17.99 -18.87 16.36
C VAL A 23 -18.97 -17.71 16.62
N LEU A 24 -19.24 -16.89 15.60
CA LEU A 24 -20.54 -16.23 15.43
C LEU A 24 -20.98 -16.25 13.96
N ALA A 25 -22.22 -16.72 13.78
CA ALA A 25 -23.00 -16.79 12.56
C ALA A 25 -23.60 -15.41 12.20
N GLY A 26 -24.01 -15.24 10.94
CA GLY A 26 -24.78 -14.07 10.53
C GLY A 26 -25.15 -14.06 9.05
N CYS A 27 -25.90 -15.08 8.61
CA CYS A 27 -26.65 -15.04 7.36
C CYS A 27 -27.86 -14.12 7.52
N SER A 28 -28.17 -13.27 6.54
CA SER A 28 -29.59 -13.00 6.26
C SER A 28 -29.79 -12.58 4.81
N SER A 29 -30.40 -13.51 4.07
CA SER A 29 -30.96 -13.34 2.74
C SER A 29 -32.43 -13.75 2.86
N SER A 30 -33.37 -12.85 2.52
CA SER A 30 -34.80 -13.07 2.21
C SER A 30 -35.56 -11.76 2.33
N SER A 31 -36.72 -11.52 1.71
CA SER A 31 -37.45 -12.10 0.58
C SER A 31 -38.81 -11.37 0.56
N SER A 32 -39.30 -11.04 -0.63
CA SER A 32 -40.71 -11.08 -1.06
C SER A 32 -41.81 -10.13 -0.54
N SER A 33 -42.63 -9.76 -1.54
CA SER A 33 -44.10 -9.66 -1.53
C SER A 33 -44.79 -8.31 -1.28
N SER A 34 -45.06 -7.64 -2.40
CA SER A 34 -46.39 -7.36 -2.98
C SER A 34 -47.58 -6.87 -2.12
N ALA A 35 -48.15 -5.78 -2.65
CA ALA A 35 -49.56 -5.43 -2.83
C ALA A 35 -50.34 -4.80 -1.67
N ALA A 36 -50.69 -3.52 -1.85
CA ALA A 36 -52.09 -3.07 -1.97
C ALA A 36 -52.14 -1.61 -2.50
N ALA A 37 -52.87 -1.41 -3.60
CA ALA A 37 -53.53 -0.13 -3.92
C ALA A 37 -54.93 -0.14 -3.25
N PRO A 38 -55.79 0.91 -3.35
CA PRO A 38 -55.62 2.27 -3.87
C PRO A 38 -56.06 3.36 -2.85
N THR A 39 -55.96 4.65 -3.18
CA THR A 39 -57.04 5.67 -3.13
C THR A 39 -56.43 7.07 -3.27
N SER A 40 -56.99 7.85 -4.19
CA SER A 40 -56.59 9.21 -4.58
C SER A 40 -56.90 10.27 -3.52
N SER A 41 -55.99 11.24 -3.34
CA SER A 41 -56.26 12.70 -3.32
C SER A 41 -54.95 13.49 -3.17
N PRO A 42 -54.76 14.63 -3.86
CA PRO A 42 -53.52 15.41 -3.80
C PRO A 42 -53.58 16.42 -2.65
N ALA A 43 -52.57 16.43 -1.78
CA ALA A 43 -52.35 17.49 -0.82
C ALA A 43 -50.86 17.85 -0.80
N SER A 44 -50.57 19.06 -1.29
CA SER A 44 -49.27 19.69 -1.32
C SER A 44 -48.59 19.64 0.05
N SER A 45 -47.43 18.98 0.11
CA SER A 45 -46.53 19.04 1.27
C SER A 45 -45.27 19.81 0.89
N PRO A 46 -44.72 20.66 1.78
CA PRO A 46 -43.46 21.35 1.52
C PRO A 46 -42.33 20.33 1.44
N SER A 47 -41.63 20.35 0.31
CA SER A 47 -40.46 19.53 0.03
C SER A 47 -39.40 19.72 1.12
N SER A 48 -39.23 18.70 1.97
CA SER A 48 -38.00 18.54 2.74
C SER A 48 -36.85 18.38 1.74
N PRO A 49 -35.71 19.08 1.88
CA PRO A 49 -34.56 18.79 1.04
C PRO A 49 -34.06 17.39 1.39
N ALA A 50 -34.34 16.44 0.51
CA ALA A 50 -33.67 15.16 0.49
C ALA A 50 -32.17 15.45 0.41
N SER A 51 -31.44 15.14 1.48
CA SER A 51 -29.98 15.13 1.46
C SER A 51 -29.56 14.05 0.48
N ALA A 52 -29.28 14.45 -0.76
CA ALA A 52 -28.60 13.60 -1.73
C ALA A 52 -27.24 13.20 -1.15
N PRO A 53 -26.83 11.93 -1.24
CA PRO A 53 -25.48 11.55 -0.86
C PRO A 53 -24.51 12.32 -1.77
N ALA A 54 -23.60 13.07 -1.15
CA ALA A 54 -22.63 13.89 -1.85
C ALA A 54 -21.74 13.01 -2.75
N SER A 55 -21.82 13.22 -4.06
CA SER A 55 -20.86 12.76 -5.06
C SER A 55 -19.51 13.47 -4.91
N ALA A 56 -18.86 13.39 -3.75
CA ALA A 56 -17.53 13.97 -3.49
C ALA A 56 -16.40 12.93 -3.66
N SER A 57 -16.74 11.66 -3.86
CA SER A 57 -15.79 10.54 -3.80
C SER A 57 -14.94 10.38 -5.06
N THR A 58 -15.45 10.76 -6.23
CA THR A 58 -14.74 10.57 -7.51
C THR A 58 -13.64 11.60 -7.73
N GLY A 59 -13.86 12.86 -7.32
CA GLY A 59 -12.85 13.92 -7.44
C GLY A 59 -11.66 13.72 -6.48
N THR A 60 -11.96 13.36 -5.23
CA THR A 60 -10.94 13.13 -4.18
C THR A 60 -10.06 11.93 -4.50
N SER A 61 -10.64 10.83 -4.98
CA SER A 61 -9.89 9.63 -5.38
C SER A 61 -9.00 9.88 -6.60
N GLY A 62 -9.46 10.67 -7.58
CA GLY A 62 -8.66 11.06 -8.74
C GLY A 62 -7.43 11.89 -8.36
N ALA A 63 -7.61 12.89 -7.48
CA ALA A 63 -6.51 13.71 -6.97
C ALA A 63 -5.51 12.88 -6.14
N ALA A 64 -6.01 11.99 -5.28
CA ALA A 64 -5.17 11.07 -4.52
C ALA A 64 -4.36 10.14 -5.43
N ALA A 65 -4.98 9.55 -6.45
CA ALA A 65 -4.30 8.67 -7.41
C ALA A 65 -3.18 9.40 -8.17
N ALA A 66 -3.43 10.65 -8.59
CA ALA A 66 -2.43 11.49 -9.25
C ALA A 66 -1.24 11.81 -8.32
N GLN A 67 -1.51 12.16 -7.06
CA GLN A 67 -0.46 12.42 -6.06
C GLN A 67 0.36 11.17 -5.74
N VAL A 68 -0.29 10.01 -5.58
CA VAL A 68 0.37 8.71 -5.38
C VAL A 68 1.32 8.44 -6.55
N LYS A 69 0.84 8.57 -7.80
CA LYS A 69 1.67 8.36 -8.99
C LYS A 69 2.91 9.26 -8.98
N ALA A 70 2.72 10.58 -8.83
CA ALA A 70 3.82 11.54 -8.88
C ALA A 70 4.86 11.30 -7.77
N ASN A 71 4.40 11.05 -6.55
CA ASN A 71 5.29 10.80 -5.41
C ASN A 71 6.01 9.46 -5.52
N TRP A 72 5.35 8.43 -6.06
CA TRP A 72 5.95 7.12 -6.32
C TRP A 72 7.11 7.22 -7.31
N GLU A 73 6.86 7.85 -8.46
CA GLU A 73 7.88 8.06 -9.50
C GLU A 73 9.03 8.93 -8.97
N THR A 74 8.70 9.98 -8.20
CA THR A 74 9.72 10.84 -7.55
C THR A 74 10.57 10.06 -6.56
N PHE A 75 9.98 9.19 -5.73
CA PHE A 75 10.73 8.41 -4.73
C PHE A 75 11.74 7.45 -5.37
N PHE A 76 11.36 6.80 -6.48
CA PHE A 76 12.20 5.83 -7.17
C PHE A 76 13.15 6.45 -8.19
N ASN A 77 12.93 7.68 -8.62
CA ASN A 77 13.87 8.39 -9.49
C ASN A 77 15.22 8.58 -8.77
N GLY A 78 16.26 7.98 -9.33
CA GLY A 78 17.62 8.00 -8.83
C GLY A 78 18.26 9.39 -8.72
N SER A 79 17.71 10.38 -9.43
CA SER A 79 18.15 11.78 -9.37
C SER A 79 17.47 12.57 -8.25
N THR A 80 16.45 12.01 -7.60
CA THR A 80 15.75 12.69 -6.50
C THR A 80 16.65 12.81 -5.27
N PRO A 81 16.78 14.01 -4.67
CA PRO A 81 17.57 14.19 -3.46
C PRO A 81 17.15 13.26 -2.32
N VAL A 82 18.11 12.74 -1.57
CA VAL A 82 17.88 11.79 -0.45
C VAL A 82 16.82 12.29 0.52
N ALA A 83 16.90 13.56 0.94
CA ALA A 83 15.93 14.16 1.87
C ALA A 83 14.49 14.09 1.34
N LYS A 84 14.29 14.30 0.03
CA LYS A 84 12.97 14.19 -0.60
C LYS A 84 12.50 12.74 -0.66
N ARG A 85 13.38 11.80 -0.97
CA ARG A 85 13.06 10.36 -0.96
C ARG A 85 12.65 9.90 0.45
N VAL A 86 13.38 10.32 1.48
CA VAL A 86 13.02 10.07 2.89
C VAL A 86 11.64 10.62 3.22
N ALA A 87 11.32 11.86 2.81
CA ALA A 87 10.01 12.46 3.07
C ALA A 87 8.84 11.76 2.36
N LEU A 88 9.12 11.12 1.21
CA LEU A 88 8.14 10.40 0.39
C LEU A 88 7.98 8.93 0.76
N LEU A 89 8.71 8.43 1.77
CA LEU A 89 8.58 7.08 2.28
C LEU A 89 7.84 7.08 3.62
N GLN A 90 6.88 6.17 3.77
CA GLN A 90 6.26 5.89 5.05
C GLN A 90 7.34 5.54 6.07
N ASN A 91 7.31 6.18 7.24
CA ASN A 91 8.34 5.99 8.28
C ASN A 91 9.77 6.25 7.77
N GLY A 92 9.94 7.13 6.77
CA GLY A 92 11.17 7.25 5.98
C GLY A 92 12.45 7.51 6.77
N GLN A 93 12.38 8.15 7.93
CA GLN A 93 13.54 8.37 8.81
C GLN A 93 14.19 7.04 9.23
N ALA A 94 13.40 5.97 9.45
CA ALA A 94 13.93 4.64 9.75
C ALA A 94 14.74 4.03 8.59
N PHE A 95 14.57 4.57 7.37
CA PHE A 95 15.21 4.11 6.15
C PHE A 95 16.26 5.09 5.60
N ALA A 96 16.52 6.21 6.29
CA ALA A 96 17.41 7.26 5.79
C ALA A 96 18.82 6.74 5.45
N ALA A 97 19.36 5.85 6.28
CA ALA A 97 20.67 5.23 6.06
C ALA A 97 20.71 4.39 4.77
N VAL A 98 19.72 3.51 4.56
CA VAL A 98 19.66 2.65 3.37
C VAL A 98 19.34 3.43 2.10
N ILE A 99 18.55 4.50 2.19
CA ILE A 99 18.28 5.40 1.04
C ILE A 99 19.57 6.15 0.66
N SER A 100 20.33 6.64 1.65
CA SER A 100 21.61 7.32 1.43
C SER A 100 22.64 6.38 0.80
N ALA A 101 22.75 5.15 1.32
CA ALA A 101 23.64 4.13 0.79
C ALA A 101 23.32 3.80 -0.67
N GLN A 102 22.04 3.61 -1.00
CA GLN A 102 21.61 3.38 -2.39
C GLN A 102 21.93 4.58 -3.28
N ALA A 103 21.70 5.81 -2.84
CA ALA A 103 21.96 7.01 -3.65
C ALA A 103 23.43 7.16 -4.08
N GLY A 104 24.38 6.47 -3.43
CA GLY A 104 25.77 6.40 -3.86
C GLY A 104 26.03 5.52 -5.08
N SER A 105 25.17 4.53 -5.35
CA SER A 105 25.32 3.55 -6.43
C SER A 105 24.99 4.13 -7.80
N SER A 106 25.78 3.79 -8.83
CA SER A 106 25.50 4.15 -10.23
C SER A 106 24.17 3.57 -10.72
N LEU A 107 23.86 2.32 -10.34
CA LEU A 107 22.60 1.66 -10.66
C LEU A 107 21.41 2.43 -10.08
N ALA A 108 21.48 2.78 -8.79
CA ALA A 108 20.38 3.48 -8.12
C ALA A 108 20.12 4.87 -8.71
N LYS A 109 21.14 5.51 -9.29
CA LYS A 109 21.02 6.82 -9.96
C LYS A 109 20.35 6.72 -11.33
N SER A 110 20.47 5.59 -12.02
CA SER A 110 19.93 5.39 -13.37
C SER A 110 18.50 4.85 -13.40
N VAL A 111 18.01 4.33 -12.28
CA VAL A 111 16.67 3.73 -12.19
C VAL A 111 15.59 4.75 -11.83
N SER A 112 14.38 4.45 -12.28
CA SER A 112 13.13 5.11 -11.87
C SER A 112 12.01 4.07 -11.76
N ALA A 113 10.85 4.49 -11.28
CA ALA A 113 9.62 3.74 -11.44
C ALA A 113 8.77 4.36 -12.56
N LYS A 114 8.03 3.51 -13.28
CA LYS A 114 6.94 3.90 -14.18
C LYS A 114 5.65 3.35 -13.63
N VAL A 115 4.76 4.22 -13.16
CA VAL A 115 3.47 3.79 -12.60
C VAL A 115 2.49 3.53 -13.74
N THR A 116 1.93 2.32 -13.75
CA THR A 116 0.97 1.87 -14.76
C THR A 116 -0.47 1.99 -14.29
N SER A 117 -0.73 1.84 -12.98
CA SER A 117 -2.05 2.01 -12.39
C SER A 117 -1.97 2.36 -10.91
N VAL A 118 -2.92 3.13 -10.43
CA VAL A 118 -3.14 3.41 -9.01
C VAL A 118 -4.60 3.14 -8.69
N THR A 119 -4.83 2.38 -7.61
CA THR A 119 -6.17 2.10 -7.08
C THR A 119 -6.22 2.59 -5.64
N VAL A 120 -6.99 3.64 -5.38
CA VAL A 120 -7.20 4.18 -4.04
C VAL A 120 -8.33 3.39 -3.38
N HIS A 121 -8.03 2.71 -2.27
CA HIS A 121 -8.99 1.85 -1.57
C HIS A 121 -9.69 2.58 -0.42
N SER A 122 -8.98 3.53 0.20
CA SER A 122 -9.46 4.30 1.33
C SER A 122 -8.75 5.66 1.39
N PRO A 123 -9.16 6.58 2.29
CA PRO A 123 -8.45 7.84 2.49
C PRO A 123 -6.96 7.69 2.86
N THR A 124 -6.54 6.50 3.30
CA THR A 124 -5.18 6.25 3.79
C THR A 124 -4.42 5.14 3.08
N ALA A 125 -5.06 4.34 2.22
CA ALA A 125 -4.41 3.22 1.53
C ALA A 125 -4.71 3.20 0.03
N ALA A 126 -3.67 2.93 -0.77
CA ALA A 126 -3.76 2.74 -2.21
C ALA A 126 -2.81 1.64 -2.67
N THR A 127 -3.21 0.89 -3.69
CA THR A 127 -2.32 -0.04 -4.40
C THR A 127 -1.78 0.61 -5.66
N VAL A 128 -0.52 0.36 -5.95
CA VAL A 128 0.21 0.89 -7.10
C VAL A 128 0.76 -0.28 -7.91
N LYS A 129 0.44 -0.30 -9.21
CA LYS A 129 1.11 -1.15 -10.18
C LYS A 129 2.17 -0.33 -10.91
N TYR A 130 3.37 -0.88 -11.02
CA TYR A 130 4.51 -0.15 -11.56
C TYR A 130 5.56 -1.09 -12.13
N ASP A 131 6.43 -0.52 -12.95
CA ASP A 131 7.65 -1.16 -13.42
C ASP A 131 8.85 -0.40 -12.86
N ILE A 132 9.96 -1.08 -12.58
CA ILE A 132 11.27 -0.42 -12.42
C ILE A 132 11.93 -0.35 -13.78
N VAL A 133 12.37 0.84 -14.15
CA VAL A 133 12.93 1.16 -15.47
C VAL A 133 14.28 1.85 -15.33
N SER A 134 15.10 1.79 -16.36
CA SER A 134 16.31 2.60 -16.54
C SER A 134 16.32 3.12 -17.97
N GLY A 135 16.08 4.41 -18.15
CA GLY A 135 15.81 4.98 -19.48
C GLY A 135 14.57 4.34 -20.11
N SER A 136 14.71 3.81 -21.33
CA SER A 136 13.65 3.10 -22.05
C SER A 136 13.56 1.60 -21.73
N SER A 137 14.50 1.05 -20.96
CA SER A 137 14.52 -0.37 -20.62
C SER A 137 13.76 -0.65 -19.33
N THR A 138 12.88 -1.65 -19.36
CA THR A 138 12.24 -2.19 -18.15
C THR A 138 13.15 -3.22 -17.50
N LEU A 139 13.54 -2.97 -16.25
CA LEU A 139 14.40 -3.86 -15.46
C LEU A 139 13.60 -4.84 -14.62
N LEU A 140 12.47 -4.39 -14.05
CA LEU A 140 11.59 -5.22 -13.24
C LEU A 140 10.13 -4.88 -13.53
N PRO A 141 9.44 -5.65 -14.39
CA PRO A 141 8.06 -5.37 -14.78
C PRO A 141 7.05 -5.88 -13.75
N ASN A 142 5.82 -5.36 -13.84
CA ASN A 142 4.62 -5.90 -13.16
C ASN A 142 4.70 -5.94 -11.63
N GLN A 143 5.40 -4.97 -11.05
CA GLN A 143 5.47 -4.86 -9.60
C GLN A 143 4.17 -4.30 -9.04
N THR A 144 3.80 -4.82 -7.86
CA THR A 144 2.69 -4.31 -7.07
C THR A 144 3.22 -3.82 -5.74
N GLY A 145 2.79 -2.64 -5.34
CA GLY A 145 3.13 -2.06 -4.04
C GLY A 145 1.94 -1.32 -3.44
N GLN A 146 2.11 -0.92 -2.20
CA GLN A 146 1.18 -0.11 -1.42
C GLN A 146 1.74 1.29 -1.19
N ALA A 147 0.85 2.27 -1.28
CA ALA A 147 1.06 3.65 -0.88
C ALA A 147 0.15 3.98 0.31
N VAL A 148 0.65 4.83 1.21
CA VAL A 148 -0.05 5.21 2.45
C VAL A 148 -0.13 6.72 2.55
N ASN A 149 -1.30 7.26 2.90
CA ASN A 149 -1.42 8.68 3.24
C ASN A 149 -1.00 8.89 4.70
N GLN A 150 0.09 9.62 4.92
CA GLN A 150 0.58 9.97 6.24
C GLN A 150 0.73 11.49 6.35
N GLY A 151 -0.09 12.11 7.20
CA GLY A 151 -0.08 13.57 7.39
C GLY A 151 -0.48 14.35 6.14
N GLY A 152 -1.48 13.86 5.39
CA GLY A 152 -1.97 14.51 4.16
C GLY A 152 -1.08 14.28 2.93
N THR A 153 0.04 13.57 3.08
CA THR A 153 0.93 13.24 1.96
C THR A 153 0.85 11.76 1.64
N TRP A 154 0.53 11.42 0.39
CA TRP A 154 0.65 10.07 -0.12
C TRP A 154 2.13 9.69 -0.29
N LYS A 155 2.55 8.65 0.41
CA LYS A 155 3.93 8.16 0.46
C LYS A 155 4.00 6.73 -0.06
N VAL A 156 5.17 6.32 -0.52
CA VAL A 156 5.47 4.91 -0.76
C VAL A 156 5.39 4.18 0.58
N GLY A 157 4.69 3.05 0.62
CA GLY A 157 4.60 2.22 1.83
C GLY A 157 5.93 1.55 2.13
N ASP A 158 6.26 1.43 3.42
CA ASP A 158 7.48 0.76 3.88
C ASP A 158 7.53 -0.71 3.44
N ALA A 159 6.40 -1.43 3.51
CA ALA A 159 6.28 -2.80 3.00
C ALA A 159 6.69 -2.93 1.52
N SER A 160 6.31 -1.95 0.68
CA SER A 160 6.69 -1.93 -0.75
C SER A 160 8.19 -1.78 -0.93
N PHE A 161 8.79 -0.83 -0.19
CA PHE A 161 10.22 -0.57 -0.27
C PHE A 161 11.02 -1.75 0.28
N CYS A 162 10.60 -2.31 1.41
CA CYS A 162 11.18 -3.49 2.01
C CYS A 162 11.11 -4.72 1.12
N GLY A 163 10.01 -4.92 0.39
CA GLY A 163 9.91 -5.97 -0.62
C GLY A 163 11.02 -5.87 -1.66
N LEU A 164 11.27 -4.66 -2.18
CA LEU A 164 12.35 -4.44 -3.16
C LEU A 164 13.75 -4.59 -2.55
N LEU A 165 13.98 -4.14 -1.31
CA LEU A 165 15.26 -4.31 -0.63
C LEU A 165 15.57 -5.78 -0.34
N LYS A 166 14.56 -6.60 -0.05
CA LYS A 166 14.70 -8.05 0.12
C LYS A 166 15.13 -8.71 -1.19
N LEU A 167 14.57 -8.30 -2.33
CA LEU A 167 15.01 -8.77 -3.66
C LEU A 167 16.48 -8.41 -3.95
N GLN A 168 16.94 -7.25 -3.45
CA GLN A 168 18.34 -6.81 -3.58
C GLN A 168 19.28 -7.43 -2.52
N GLY A 169 18.75 -8.17 -1.54
CA GLY A 169 19.55 -8.76 -0.45
C GLY A 169 20.03 -7.76 0.61
N THR A 170 19.44 -6.57 0.71
CA THR A 170 19.91 -5.45 1.56
C THR A 170 18.85 -4.90 2.53
N ALA A 171 17.89 -5.73 2.94
CA ALA A 171 16.80 -5.30 3.82
C ALA A 171 17.32 -4.90 5.23
N PRO A 172 17.10 -3.65 5.68
CA PRO A 172 17.46 -3.21 7.04
C PRO A 172 16.49 -3.79 8.08
N SER A 173 16.84 -3.69 9.36
CA SER A 173 15.99 -4.09 10.48
C SER A 173 14.63 -3.39 10.51
N ALA A 174 14.53 -2.17 9.95
CA ALA A 174 13.26 -1.46 9.78
C ALA A 174 12.21 -2.26 8.97
N CYS A 175 12.65 -3.22 8.14
CA CYS A 175 11.78 -4.11 7.37
C CYS A 175 11.21 -5.30 8.17
N SER A 176 11.55 -5.42 9.45
CA SER A 176 10.96 -6.42 10.36
C SER A 176 9.68 -5.91 11.03
N SER A 177 9.42 -4.59 10.95
CA SER A 177 8.25 -3.92 11.53
C SER A 177 7.21 -3.50 10.49
N SER A 178 7.47 -3.79 9.21
CA SER A 178 6.68 -3.41 8.03
C SER A 178 5.81 -4.54 7.52
#